data_AF-A0A550GLL5-F1
#
_entry.id   AF-A0A550GLL5-F1
#
_cell.length_a   1.000
_cell.length_b   1.000
_cell.length_c   1.000
_cell.angle_alpha   90.00
_cell.angle_beta   90.00
_cell.angle_gamma   90.00
#
_symmetry.space_group_name_H-M   'P 1'
#
loop_
_entity.id
_entity.type
_entity.pdbx_description
1 polymer ?
#
loop_
_entity_poly.entity_id
_entity_poly.type
_entity_poly.pdbx_seq_one_letter_code
_entity_poly.pdbx_strand_id
1 'polypeptide(L)' 'MKMWEYKVVPIKTRIHTRSYEGDGKPTIENVQNDLNVLGKDGWELVGIQDITLGDNRMFTVAYLKRQKMSE' A
#
# COMPACT_ATOMS: atom_id res chain seq x y z
N MET A 1 -2.49 -22.84 16.00
CA MET A 1 -1.12 -22.64 15.47
C MET A 1 -1.08 -21.25 14.86
N LYS A 2 -0.09 -20.40 15.18
CA LYS A 2 -0.07 -19.03 14.61
C LYS A 2 0.31 -19.10 13.14
N MET A 3 -0.66 -18.88 12.24
CA MET A 3 -0.41 -18.81 10.80
C MET A 3 -0.40 -17.35 10.37
N TRP A 4 0.71 -16.92 9.77
CA TRP A 4 0.84 -15.55 9.27
C TRP A 4 0.32 -15.48 7.83
N GLU A 5 -0.55 -14.52 7.56
CA GLU A 5 -0.97 -14.16 6.21
C GLU A 5 -0.20 -12.92 5.76
N TYR A 6 0.18 -12.89 4.48
CA TYR A 6 0.91 -11.78 3.87
C TYR A 6 0.12 -11.23 2.68
N LYS A 7 0.15 -9.90 2.51
CA LYS A 7 -0.51 -9.21 1.42
C LYS A 7 0.37 -8.08 0.90
N VAL A 8 0.46 -7.94 -0.42
CA VAL A 8 1.12 -6.81 -1.08
C VAL A 8 0.02 -5.92 -1.65
N VAL A 9 0.03 -4.64 -1.28
CA VAL A 9 -0.92 -3.66 -1.79
C VAL A 9 -0.15 -2.59 -2.56
N PRO A 10 -0.43 -2.39 -3.85
CA PRO A 10 0.09 -1.22 -4.56
C PRO A 10 -0.59 0.00 -3.97
N ILE A 11 0.19 0.85 -3.31
CA ILE A 11 -0.29 2.16 -2.92
C ILE A 11 -0.17 2.99 -4.20
N LYS A 12 -1.29 3.44 -4.75
CA LYS A 12 -1.29 4.38 -5.87
C LYS A 12 -0.85 5.76 -5.37
N THR A 13 0.36 5.91 -4.87
CA THR A 13 1.01 7.19 -4.70
C THR A 13 1.51 7.62 -6.06
N ARG A 14 0.68 8.34 -6.83
CA ARG A 14 1.20 9.17 -7.92
C ARG A 14 2.00 10.32 -7.31
N ILE A 15 3.11 10.02 -6.63
CA ILE A 15 4.14 11.01 -6.31
C ILE A 15 4.97 11.13 -7.60
N HIS A 16 4.33 11.65 -8.64
CA HIS A 16 5.07 12.23 -9.75
C HIS A 16 5.50 13.61 -9.26
N THR A 17 6.81 13.81 -9.14
CA THR A 17 7.45 15.14 -9.08
C THR A 17 7.32 15.91 -10.41
N ARG A 18 6.36 15.54 -11.25
CA ARG A 18 5.95 16.31 -12.42
C ARG A 18 4.48 16.66 -12.29
N SER A 19 4.26 17.96 -12.17
CA SER A 19 3.04 18.68 -12.50
C SER A 19 2.37 18.04 -13.73
N TYR A 20 1.32 17.27 -13.51
CA TYR A 20 0.39 16.92 -14.58
C TYR A 20 -1.02 16.99 -14.00
N GLU A 21 -1.77 17.91 -14.59
CA GLU A 21 -3.21 18.11 -14.42
C GLU A 21 -3.95 16.89 -14.97
N GLY A 22 -5.04 16.48 -14.31
CA GLY A 22 -5.92 15.43 -14.81
C GLY A 22 -6.10 14.26 -13.82
N ASP A 23 -7.23 14.32 -13.12
CA ASP A 23 -7.89 13.28 -12.33
C ASP A 23 -7.14 12.65 -11.15
N GLY A 24 -7.55 13.13 -9.96
CA GLY A 24 -7.47 12.42 -8.70
C GLY A 24 -6.05 12.19 -8.18
N LYS A 25 -5.34 13.26 -7.81
CA LYS A 25 -4.19 13.11 -6.91
C LYS A 25 -4.69 12.41 -5.64
N PRO A 26 -4.15 11.24 -5.27
CA PRO A 26 -4.39 10.70 -3.95
C PRO A 26 -3.76 11.68 -2.97
N THR A 27 -4.60 12.40 -2.24
CA THR A 27 -4.17 13.17 -1.07
C THR A 27 -3.55 12.19 -0.08
N ILE A 28 -2.53 12.61 0.66
CA ILE A 28 -1.91 11.83 1.76
C ILE A 28 -3.00 11.26 2.70
N GLU A 29 -4.09 11.99 2.86
CA GLU A 29 -5.29 11.58 3.57
C GLU A 29 -5.94 10.28 3.04
N ASN A 30 -6.07 10.10 1.72
CA ASN A 30 -6.64 8.88 1.15
C ASN A 30 -5.74 7.68 1.41
N VAL A 31 -4.42 7.86 1.29
CA VAL A 31 -3.45 6.81 1.60
C VAL A 31 -3.53 6.44 3.09
N GLN A 32 -3.63 7.44 3.97
CA GLN A 32 -3.77 7.21 5.40
C GLN A 32 -5.09 6.49 5.73
N ASN A 33 -6.19 6.84 5.07
CA ASN A 33 -7.48 6.20 5.25
C ASN A 33 -7.44 4.72 4.84
N ASP A 34 -6.84 4.40 3.70
CA ASP A 34 -6.67 3.01 3.24
C ASP A 34 -5.82 2.19 4.22
N LEU A 35 -4.71 2.75 4.70
CA LEU A 35 -3.86 2.11 5.71
C LEU A 35 -4.59 1.92 7.04
N ASN A 36 -5.40 2.90 7.46
CA ASN A 36 -6.19 2.80 8.69
C ASN A 36 -7.23 1.68 8.62
N VAL A 37 -7.89 1.49 7.47
CA VAL A 37 -8.83 0.38 7.26
C VAL A 37 -8.11 -0.96 7.37
N LEU A 38 -6.96 -1.10 6.71
CA LEU A 38 -6.14 -2.32 6.80
C LEU A 38 -5.69 -2.60 8.25
N GLY A 39 -5.31 -1.56 8.99
CA GLY A 39 -4.97 -1.68 10.41
C GLY A 39 -6.14 -2.18 11.27
N LYS A 40 -7.37 -1.71 11.03
CA LYS A 40 -8.57 -2.21 11.71
C LYS A 40 -8.84 -3.69 11.44
N ASP A 41 -8.47 -4.18 10.26
CA ASP A 41 -8.58 -5.59 9.85
C ASP A 41 -7.42 -6.47 10.38
N GLY A 42 -6.57 -5.91 11.25
CA GLY A 42 -5.44 -6.60 11.87
C GLY A 42 -4.21 -6.73 10.96
N TRP A 43 -4.17 -6.01 9.84
CA TRP A 43 -2.98 -5.95 9.00
C TRP A 43 -1.95 -4.97 9.58
N GLU A 44 -0.73 -5.46 9.72
CA GLU A 44 0.44 -4.73 10.18
C GLU A 44 1.35 -4.42 8.99
N LEU A 45 1.77 -3.15 8.86
CA LEU A 45 2.76 -2.75 7.86
C LEU A 45 4.14 -3.34 8.20
N VAL A 46 4.74 -4.02 7.24
CA VAL A 46 6.08 -4.62 7.35
C VAL A 46 7.12 -3.74 6.67
N GLY A 47 6.79 -3.15 5.54
CA GLY A 47 7.71 -2.33 4.77
C GLY A 47 7.06 -1.68 3.57
N ILE A 48 7.76 -0.69 3.02
CA ILE A 48 7.38 0.05 1.82
C ILE A 48 8.56 0.00 0.85
N GLN A 49 8.27 -0.19 -0.44
CA GLN A 49 9.27 -0.20 -1.48
C GLN A 49 8.75 0.52 -2.72
N ASP A 50 9.59 1.32 -3.36
CA ASP A 50 9.32 1.81 -4.71
C ASP A 50 9.83 0.79 -5.73
N ILE A 51 8.97 0.41 -6.66
CA ILE A 51 9.27 -0.49 -7.77
C ILE A 51 9.10 0.25 -9.10
N THR A 52 10.04 0.05 -10.00
CA THR A 52 9.96 0.55 -11.38
C THR A 52 9.64 -0.63 -12.28
N LEU A 53 8.53 -0.56 -13.01
CA LEU A 53 8.17 -1.55 -14.01
C LEU A 53 9.00 -1.35 -15.28
N GLY A 54 9.07 -2.38 -16.13
CA GLY A 54 9.83 -2.33 -17.40
C GLY A 54 9.38 -1.25 -18.38
N ASP A 55 8.19 -0.68 -18.20
CA ASP A 55 7.66 0.46 -18.95
C ASP A 55 7.94 1.82 -18.28
N ASN A 56 8.89 1.85 -17.33
CA ASN A 56 9.33 3.03 -16.59
C ASN A 56 8.26 3.66 -15.68
N ARG A 57 7.13 2.97 -15.44
CA ARG A 57 6.17 3.38 -14.42
C ARG A 57 6.69 3.03 -13.03
N MET A 58 6.64 4.01 -12.13
CA MET A 58 7.02 3.86 -10.73
C MET A 58 5.77 3.65 -9.86
N PHE A 59 5.84 2.66 -8.97
CA PHE A 59 4.80 2.36 -7.98
C PHE A 59 5.42 2.26 -6.59
N THR A 60 4.72 2.74 -5.58
CA THR A 60 5.04 2.42 -4.19
C THR A 60 4.20 1.23 -3.76
N VAL A 61 4.82 0.18 -3.25
CA VAL A 61 4.15 -1.01 -2.71
C VAL A 61 4.32 -1.08 -1.20
N ALA A 62 3.25 -1.44 -0.50
CA ALA A 62 3.28 -1.76 0.92
C ALA A 62 3.13 -3.25 1.14
N TYR A 63 4.02 -3.80 1.96
CA TYR A 63 3.99 -5.18 2.41
C TYR A 63 3.31 -5.24 3.77
N LEU A 64 2.25 -6.03 3.89
CA LEU A 64 1.51 -6.20 5.13
C LEU A 64 1.49 -7.66 5.57
N LYS A 65 1.41 -7.87 6.88
CA LYS A 65 1.19 -9.19 7.49
C LYS A 65 0.05 -9.14 8.49
N ARG A 66 -0.62 -10.26 8.75
CA ARG A 66 -1.53 -10.38 9.89
C ARG A 66 -1.45 -11.79 10.48
N GLN A 67 -1.79 -11.92 11.76
CA GLN A 67 -2.01 -13.25 12.35
C GLN A 67 -3.39 -13.74 11.98
N LYS A 68 -3.47 -14.86 11.27
CA LYS A 68 -4.72 -15.60 11.14
C LYS A 68 -4.92 -16.39 12.43
N MET A 69 -6.00 -16.10 13.14
CA MET A 69 -6.46 -17.03 14.17
C MET A 69 -6.98 -18.27 13.44
N SER A 70 -6.31 -19.39 13.65
CA SER A 70 -6.83 -20.70 13.28
C SER A 70 -8.00 -21.01 14.21
N GLU A 71 -9.23 -20.97 13.70
CA GLU A 71 -10.39 -21.64 14.32
C GLU A 71 -10.15 -23.14 14.45
#